data_AF-A0A7C4THM3-F1
#
_entry.id   AF-A0A7C4THM3-F1
#
_cell.length_a   1.000
_cell.length_b   1.000
_cell.length_c   1.000
_cell.angle_alpha   90.00
_cell.angle_beta   90.00
_cell.angle_gamma   90.00
#
_symmetry.space_group_name_H-M   'P 1'
#
loop_
_entity.id
_entity.type
_entity.pdbx_description
1 polymer ?
#
loop_
_entity_poly.entity_id
_entity_poly.type
_entity_poly.pdbx_seq_one_letter_code
_entity_poly.pdbx_strand_id
1 'polypeptide(L)'
;MQSLKYDDLVFKIIKSLKSFNFFIFHKDLYPNIVNLLKKSNIIRSVRISELDSSKYYFILEPDTTFCNHTCRSKCSSSNNLDSKCFTECLDVCRSSLVGTIISMLSNSCNT
;
A
#
# COMPACT_ATOMS: atom_id res chain seq x y z
N MET A 1 -10.74 2.14 26.00
CA MET A 1 -11.75 1.98 24.92
C MET A 1 -11.27 2.36 23.51
N GLN A 2 -10.10 2.98 23.31
CA GLN A 2 -9.61 3.33 21.96
C GLN A 2 -8.88 2.19 21.20
N SER A 3 -8.30 1.18 21.87
CA SER A 3 -7.51 0.14 21.18
C SER A 3 -8.36 -0.80 20.31
N LEU A 4 -9.57 -1.17 20.76
CA LEU A 4 -10.48 -2.05 20.00
C LEU A 4 -10.85 -1.51 18.60
N LYS A 5 -10.94 -0.18 18.42
CA LYS A 5 -11.20 0.43 17.10
C LYS A 5 -9.95 0.48 16.21
N TYR A 6 -8.77 0.51 16.82
CA TYR A 6 -7.50 0.55 16.12
C TYR A 6 -7.13 -0.82 15.55
N ASP A 7 -7.25 -1.87 16.37
CA ASP A 7 -6.93 -3.24 15.95
C ASP A 7 -7.88 -3.74 14.85
N ASP A 8 -9.17 -3.38 14.93
CA ASP A 8 -10.15 -3.69 13.88
C ASP A 8 -9.82 -2.96 12.56
N LEU A 9 -9.37 -1.70 12.61
CA LEU A 9 -8.96 -0.96 11.41
C LEU A 9 -7.71 -1.57 10.78
N VAL A 10 -6.70 -1.93 11.58
CA VAL A 10 -5.48 -2.59 11.11
C VAL A 10 -5.83 -3.93 10.45
N PHE A 11 -6.68 -4.73 11.10
CA PHE A 11 -7.13 -6.01 10.55
C PHE A 11 -7.82 -5.84 9.19
N LYS A 12 -8.73 -4.85 9.06
CA LYS A 12 -9.42 -4.56 7.80
C LYS A 12 -8.46 -4.12 6.70
N ILE A 13 -7.47 -3.29 7.01
CA ILE A 13 -6.44 -2.87 6.05
C ILE A 13 -5.61 -4.07 5.60
N ILE A 14 -5.08 -4.86 6.54
CA ILE A 14 -4.26 -6.04 6.23
C ILE A 14 -5.05 -7.03 5.37
N LYS A 15 -6.29 -7.33 5.75
CA LYS A 15 -7.15 -8.25 5.00
C LYS A 15 -7.37 -7.76 3.57
N SER A 16 -7.64 -6.48 3.39
CA SER A 16 -7.90 -5.90 2.07
C SER A 16 -6.63 -5.85 1.20
N LEU A 17 -5.48 -5.51 1.78
CA LEU A 17 -4.20 -5.55 1.07
C LEU A 17 -3.82 -6.97 0.63
N LYS A 18 -4.06 -7.99 1.47
CA LYS A 18 -3.81 -9.40 1.10
C LYS A 18 -4.68 -9.88 -0.06
N SER A 19 -5.95 -9.48 -0.09
CA SER A 19 -6.90 -9.97 -1.10
C SER A 19 -6.89 -9.14 -2.38
N PHE A 20 -6.67 -7.84 -2.29
CA PHE A 20 -6.95 -6.90 -3.38
C PHE A 20 -5.79 -5.94 -3.68
N ASN A 21 -4.74 -5.92 -2.86
CA ASN A 21 -3.65 -4.92 -2.92
C ASN A 21 -4.11 -3.46 -2.75
N PHE A 22 -5.31 -3.22 -2.24
CA PHE A 22 -5.77 -1.89 -1.86
C PHE A 22 -6.81 -1.96 -0.74
N PHE A 23 -7.11 -0.83 -0.13
CA PHE A 23 -8.17 -0.66 0.87
C PHE A 23 -8.95 0.62 0.60
N ILE A 24 -10.28 0.53 0.51
CA ILE A 24 -11.16 1.70 0.34
C ILE A 24 -11.75 2.10 1.68
N PHE A 25 -11.78 3.40 1.95
CA PHE A 25 -12.32 3.94 3.20
C PHE A 25 -13.04 5.27 2.99
N HIS A 26 -13.99 5.56 3.89
CA HIS A 26 -14.71 6.83 3.92
C HIS A 26 -13.85 7.94 4.55
N LYS A 27 -14.06 9.19 4.13
CA LYS A 27 -13.30 10.38 4.56
C LYS A 27 -13.19 10.53 6.09
N ASP A 28 -14.17 10.08 6.85
CA ASP A 28 -14.17 10.18 8.32
C ASP A 28 -13.05 9.34 8.96
N LEU A 29 -12.55 8.32 8.25
CA LEU A 29 -11.42 7.49 8.69
C LEU A 29 -10.06 8.06 8.29
N TYR A 30 -10.02 9.12 7.47
CA TYR A 30 -8.78 9.66 6.92
C TYR A 30 -7.75 10.05 8.00
N PRO A 31 -8.12 10.80 9.06
CA PRO A 31 -7.16 11.16 10.11
C PRO A 31 -6.60 9.92 10.84
N ASN A 32 -7.46 8.92 11.07
CA ASN A 32 -7.10 7.70 11.77
C ASN A 32 -6.13 6.86 10.93
N ILE A 33 -6.38 6.75 9.63
CA ILE A 33 -5.50 6.04 8.69
C ILE A 33 -4.16 6.76 8.58
N VAL A 34 -4.14 8.09 8.38
CA VAL A 34 -2.86 8.83 8.31
C VAL A 34 -2.05 8.67 9.60
N ASN A 35 -2.70 8.72 10.77
CA ASN A 35 -2.02 8.51 12.05
C ASN A 35 -1.47 7.08 12.17
N LEU A 36 -2.26 6.07 11.79
CA LEU A 36 -1.82 4.67 11.74
C LEU A 36 -0.58 4.52 10.85
N LEU A 37 -0.63 5.01 9.61
CA LEU A 37 0.48 4.90 8.66
C LEU A 37 1.76 5.58 9.15
N LYS A 38 1.64 6.71 9.86
CA LYS A 38 2.76 7.40 10.51
C LYS A 38 3.33 6.57 11.66
N LYS A 39 2.48 6.06 12.55
CA LYS A 39 2.90 5.22 13.68
C LYS A 39 3.59 3.93 13.24
N SER A 40 3.10 3.32 12.18
CA SER A 40 3.68 2.11 11.59
C SER A 40 4.86 2.41 10.64
N ASN A 41 5.27 3.68 10.48
CA ASN A 41 6.37 4.12 9.61
C ASN A 41 6.26 3.67 8.13
N ILE A 42 5.04 3.59 7.59
CA ILE A 42 4.77 3.17 6.21
C ILE A 42 4.17 4.26 5.34
N ILE A 43 4.04 5.49 5.83
CA ILE A 43 3.41 6.60 5.09
C ILE A 43 4.07 6.87 3.73
N ARG A 44 5.35 6.53 3.56
CA ARG A 44 6.09 6.65 2.29
C ARG A 44 6.02 5.41 1.39
N SER A 45 5.48 4.31 1.90
CA SER A 45 5.37 3.04 1.19
C SER A 45 3.98 2.84 0.57
N VAL A 46 3.08 3.79 0.81
CA VAL A 46 1.68 3.74 0.39
C VAL A 46 1.27 5.06 -0.23
N ARG A 47 0.28 5.00 -1.10
CA ARG A 47 -0.41 6.15 -1.68
C ARG A 47 -1.83 6.18 -1.16
N ILE A 48 -2.32 7.37 -0.83
CA ILE A 48 -3.73 7.64 -0.59
C ILE A 48 -4.22 8.56 -1.70
N SER A 49 -5.27 8.15 -2.41
CA SER A 49 -5.88 8.93 -3.49
C SER A 49 -7.38 9.06 -3.27
N GLU A 50 -7.99 10.14 -3.75
CA GLU A 50 -9.44 10.29 -3.81
C GLU A 50 -10.00 9.30 -4.85
N LEU A 51 -11.05 8.55 -4.50
CA LEU A 51 -11.69 7.59 -5.42
C LEU A 51 -12.56 8.30 -6.46
N ASP A 52 -13.14 9.43 -6.07
CA ASP A 52 -14.01 10.25 -6.90
C ASP A 52 -13.86 11.75 -6.56
N SER A 53 -14.49 12.60 -7.37
CA SER A 53 -14.51 14.05 -7.18
C SER A 53 -15.30 14.50 -5.95
N SER A 54 -16.11 13.61 -5.36
CA SER A 54 -16.94 13.91 -4.19
C SER A 54 -16.12 13.95 -2.90
N LYS A 55 -14.92 13.36 -2.91
CA LYS A 55 -13.98 13.28 -1.77
C LYS A 55 -14.57 12.58 -0.55
N TYR A 56 -15.62 11.78 -0.72
CA TYR A 56 -16.18 10.96 0.34
C TYR A 56 -15.41 9.65 0.52
N TYR A 57 -14.82 9.11 -0.55
CA TYR A 57 -14.08 7.86 -0.51
C TYR A 57 -12.64 8.03 -0.99
N PHE A 58 -11.77 7.28 -0.33
CA PHE A 58 -10.34 7.25 -0.62
C PHE A 58 -9.89 5.80 -0.82
N ILE A 59 -8.85 5.63 -1.64
CA ILE A 59 -8.15 4.38 -1.83
C ILE A 59 -6.76 4.48 -1.22
N LEU A 60 -6.40 3.49 -0.41
CA LEU A 60 -5.05 3.24 0.10
C LEU A 60 -4.45 2.09 -0.68
N GLU A 61 -3.30 2.29 -1.30
CA GLU A 61 -2.61 1.28 -2.10
C GLU A 61 -1.09 1.35 -1.88
N PRO A 62 -0.33 0.26 -2.12
CA PRO A 62 1.13 0.30 -2.11
C PRO A 62 1.66 1.30 -3.14
N ASP A 63 2.66 2.11 -2.76
CA ASP A 63 3.32 2.99 -3.71
C ASP A 63 4.33 2.20 -4.56
N THR A 64 3.92 1.85 -5.78
CA THR A 64 4.74 1.06 -6.72
C THR A 64 5.68 1.92 -7.57
N THR A 65 5.83 3.23 -7.29
CA THR A 65 6.68 4.13 -8.08
C THR A 65 8.13 3.63 -8.12
N PHE A 66 8.67 3.23 -6.98
CA PHE A 66 10.01 2.63 -6.91
C PHE A 66 10.12 1.34 -7.74
N CYS A 67 9.12 0.45 -7.65
CA CYS A 67 9.08 -0.78 -8.44
C CYS A 67 9.09 -0.47 -9.95
N ASN A 68 8.30 0.51 -10.39
CA ASN A 68 8.26 0.93 -11.78
C ASN A 68 9.64 1.39 -12.27
N HIS A 69 10.32 2.25 -11.52
CA HIS A 69 11.65 2.75 -11.90
C HIS A 69 12.69 1.62 -11.95
N THR A 70 12.75 0.79 -10.90
CA THR A 70 13.71 -0.31 -10.80
C THR A 70 13.50 -1.34 -11.90
N CYS A 71 12.24 -1.76 -12.14
CA CYS A 71 11.93 -2.75 -13.16
C CYS A 71 12.12 -2.21 -14.57
N ARG A 72 11.79 -0.94 -14.83
CA ARG A 72 12.11 -0.30 -16.12
C ARG A 72 13.61 -0.32 -16.37
N SER A 73 14.42 0.11 -15.39
CA SER A 73 15.87 0.10 -15.51
C SER A 73 16.43 -1.30 -15.79
N LYS A 74 15.95 -2.31 -15.05
CA LYS A 74 16.40 -3.71 -15.17
C LYS A 74 16.02 -4.37 -16.49
N CYS A 75 14.83 -4.07 -17.02
CA CYS A 75 14.27 -4.74 -18.19
C CYS A 75 14.38 -3.94 -19.49
N SER A 76 15.02 -2.77 -19.46
CA SER A 76 15.32 -2.00 -20.66
C SER A 76 16.62 -2.47 -21.28
N SER A 77 16.57 -2.83 -22.56
CA SER A 77 17.76 -3.08 -23.38
C SER A 77 17.62 -2.36 -24.72
N SER A 78 18.66 -1.64 -25.14
CA SER A 78 18.72 -1.01 -26.49
C SER A 78 17.44 -0.27 -26.90
N ASN A 79 16.94 0.62 -26.03
CA ASN A 79 15.71 1.42 -26.18
C ASN A 79 14.36 0.66 -26.18
N ASN A 80 14.37 -0.66 -26.00
CA ASN A 80 13.15 -1.46 -25.90
C ASN A 80 12.97 -2.00 -24.49
N LEU A 81 11.74 -1.93 -23.98
CA LEU A 81 11.35 -2.54 -22.71
C LEU A 81 10.85 -3.95 -22.96
N ASP A 82 11.54 -4.96 -22.41
CA ASP A 82 11.03 -6.32 -22.39
C ASP A 82 9.79 -6.37 -21.48
N SER A 83 8.63 -6.52 -22.11
CA SER A 83 7.33 -6.50 -21.42
C SER A 83 7.17 -7.70 -20.47
N LYS A 84 7.73 -8.87 -20.81
CA LYS A 84 7.65 -10.06 -19.96
C LYS A 84 8.51 -9.88 -18.72
N CYS A 85 9.77 -9.47 -18.90
CA CYS A 85 10.66 -9.15 -17.81
C CYS A 85 10.05 -8.08 -16.89
N PHE A 86 9.48 -7.02 -17.48
CA PHE A 86 8.94 -5.90 -16.73
C PHE A 86 7.76 -6.32 -15.85
N THR A 87 6.80 -7.06 -16.40
CA THR A 87 5.64 -7.56 -15.65
C THR A 87 6.06 -8.51 -14.53
N GLU A 88 6.93 -9.48 -14.81
CA GLU A 88 7.43 -10.42 -13.79
C GLU A 88 8.19 -9.68 -12.66
N CYS A 89 9.00 -8.68 -13.01
CA CYS A 89 9.70 -7.85 -12.04
C CYS A 89 8.73 -7.04 -11.17
N LEU A 90 7.70 -6.44 -11.78
CA LEU A 90 6.69 -5.66 -11.06
C LEU A 90 5.91 -6.52 -10.08
N ASP A 91 5.49 -7.73 -10.47
CA ASP A 91 4.72 -8.62 -9.61
C ASP A 91 5.52 -9.05 -8.38
N VAL A 92 6.81 -9.39 -8.56
CA VAL A 92 7.70 -9.73 -7.44
C VAL A 92 7.92 -8.52 -6.53
N CYS A 93 8.22 -7.35 -7.10
CA CYS A 93 8.47 -6.13 -6.32
C CYS A 93 7.22 -5.70 -5.54
N ARG A 94 6.04 -5.73 -6.18
CA ARG A 94 4.77 -5.39 -5.54
C ARG A 94 4.43 -6.37 -4.42
N SER A 95 4.60 -7.67 -4.65
CA SER A 95 4.36 -8.69 -3.62
C SER A 95 5.27 -8.50 -2.40
N SER A 96 6.55 -8.20 -2.64
CA SER A 96 7.50 -7.87 -1.57
C SER A 96 7.08 -6.63 -0.80
N LEU A 97 6.69 -5.55 -1.50
CA LEU A 97 6.25 -4.30 -0.89
C LEU A 97 5.01 -4.50 -0.01
N VAL A 98 4.01 -5.21 -0.52
CA VAL A 98 2.79 -5.55 0.22
C VAL A 98 3.13 -6.39 1.46
N GLY A 99 4.03 -7.37 1.33
CA GLY A 99 4.52 -8.17 2.45
C GLY A 99 5.18 -7.30 3.54
N THR A 100 6.03 -6.35 3.15
CA THR A 100 6.66 -5.39 4.07
C THR A 100 5.62 -4.52 4.78
N ILE A 101 4.66 -3.96 4.05
CA ILE A 101 3.58 -3.12 4.62
C ILE A 101 2.77 -3.91 5.66
N ILE A 102 2.37 -5.14 5.33
CA ILE A 102 1.60 -6.01 6.24
C ILE A 102 2.40 -6.33 7.50
N SER A 103 3.69 -6.65 7.35
CA SER A 103 4.58 -6.92 8.49
C SER A 103 4.68 -5.73 9.43
N MET A 104 4.91 -4.53 8.88
CA MET A 104 4.99 -3.29 9.66
C MET A 104 3.66 -2.93 10.36
N LEU A 105 2.53 -3.11 9.68
CA LEU A 105 1.20 -2.93 10.29
C LEU A 105 0.97 -3.91 11.44
N SER A 106 1.33 -5.18 11.27
CA SER A 106 1.14 -6.22 12.29
C SER A 106 1.99 -5.96 13.55
N ASN A 107 3.23 -5.51 13.37
CA ASN A 107 4.13 -5.21 14.48
C ASN A 107 3.68 -3.98 15.29
N SER A 108 2.99 -3.02 14.65
CA SER A 108 2.49 -1.83 15.32
C SER A 108 1.27 -2.04 16.24
N CYS A 109 0.73 -3.26 16.29
CA CYS A 109 -0.30 -3.67 17.26
C CYS A 109 0.29 -4.29 18.55
N ASN A 110 1.59 -4.59 18.59
CA ASN A 110 2.25 -5.29 19.72
C ASN A 110 3.02 -4.35 20.67
N THR A 111 2.87 -3.04 20.50
CA THR A 111 3.48 -1.95 21.30
C THR A 111 2.42 -0.99 21.75
#